data_AF-A0A142W193-F1
#
_entry.id   AF-A0A142W193-F1
#
_cell.length_a   1.000
_cell.length_b   1.000
_cell.length_c   1.000
_cell.angle_alpha   90.00
_cell.angle_beta   90.00
_cell.angle_gamma   90.00
#
_symmetry.space_group_name_H-M   'P 1'
#
loop_
_entity.id
_entity.type
_entity.pdbx_description
1 polymer ?
#
loop_
_entity_poly.entity_id
_entity_poly.type
_entity_poly.pdbx_seq_one_letter_code
_entity_poly.pdbx_strand_id
1 'polypeptide(L)'
;MAQSPWHRYPIIFAGDFNVGKIAPRARAFASATDGWWGNGRTGALDDAMHACSRSTSGLPRAALESFRRSKDWQLFASTRFAALTAEAISVPFGRGADGRMLSDHTGYLARYRLAPLARPLAPTAARGPLGYVRLK
;
A
#
# COMPACT_ATOMS: atom_id res chain seq x y z
N MET A 1 10.56 -28.22 3.24
CA MET A 1 9.20 -27.73 3.55
C MET A 1 8.55 -27.24 2.27
N ALA A 2 7.35 -27.74 1.92
CA ALA A 2 6.63 -27.25 0.76
C ALA A 2 6.28 -25.76 0.94
N GLN A 3 6.54 -24.92 -0.06
CA GLN A 3 6.16 -23.51 -0.01
C GLN A 3 4.65 -23.37 0.03
N SER A 4 4.16 -22.54 0.94
CA SER A 4 2.73 -22.26 1.12
C SER A 4 2.11 -21.75 -0.19
N PRO A 5 0.91 -22.24 -0.59
CA PRO A 5 0.28 -21.88 -1.86
C PRO A 5 -0.03 -20.38 -1.99
N TRP A 6 -0.10 -19.65 -0.86
CA TRP A 6 -0.35 -18.20 -0.82
C TRP A 6 0.70 -17.37 -1.57
N HIS A 7 1.92 -17.89 -1.77
CA HIS A 7 3.00 -17.19 -2.49
C HIS A 7 2.75 -17.06 -4.00
N ARG A 8 1.67 -17.67 -4.51
CA ARG A 8 1.30 -17.57 -5.93
C ARG A 8 0.48 -16.31 -6.24
N TYR A 9 -0.30 -15.83 -5.27
CA TYR A 9 -1.23 -14.73 -5.48
C TYR A 9 -0.70 -13.44 -4.86
N PRO A 10 -0.88 -12.29 -5.52
CA PRO A 10 -0.62 -10.99 -4.89
C PRO A 10 -1.45 -10.82 -3.63
N ILE A 11 -0.86 -10.19 -2.63
CA ILE A 11 -1.50 -9.98 -1.33
C ILE A 11 -1.64 -8.49 -1.09
N ILE A 12 -2.80 -8.13 -0.57
CA ILE A 12 -3.12 -6.78 -0.09
C ILE A 12 -3.34 -6.90 1.41
N PHE A 13 -2.73 -6.02 2.19
CA PHE A 13 -2.98 -5.88 3.62
C PHE A 13 -3.37 -4.45 3.92
N ALA A 14 -4.59 -4.29 4.45
CA ALA A 14 -5.28 -3.02 4.47
C ALA A 14 -5.99 -2.80 5.80
N GLY A 15 -6.04 -1.54 6.24
CA GLY A 15 -6.79 -1.15 7.43
C GLY A 15 -6.30 0.15 8.06
N ASP A 16 -6.85 0.45 9.23
CA ASP A 16 -6.32 1.48 10.12
C ASP A 16 -5.20 0.88 10.98
N PHE A 17 -3.98 1.31 10.72
CA PHE A 17 -2.79 0.88 11.46
C PHE A 17 -2.43 1.84 12.60
N ASN A 18 -3.13 2.97 12.73
CA ASN A 18 -2.87 3.99 13.74
C ASN A 18 -1.40 4.48 13.80
N VAL A 19 -0.66 4.38 12.69
CA VAL A 19 0.74 4.82 12.58
C VAL A 19 0.84 6.32 12.86
N GLY A 20 0.07 7.12 12.13
CA GLY A 20 -0.03 8.55 12.34
C GLY A 20 1.28 9.31 12.09
N LYS A 21 1.50 10.39 12.83
CA LYS A 21 2.69 11.27 12.73
C LYS A 21 3.77 11.00 13.78
N ILE A 22 3.57 9.99 14.62
CA ILE A 22 4.48 9.68 15.71
C ILE A 22 5.65 8.87 15.16
N ALA A 23 6.85 9.47 15.10
CA ALA A 23 8.03 8.85 14.49
C ALA A 23 8.39 7.45 15.03
N PRO A 24 8.27 7.16 16.35
CA PRO A 24 8.39 5.80 16.85
C PRO A 24 7.41 4.79 16.22
N ARG A 25 6.14 5.18 16.00
CA ARG A 25 5.15 4.31 15.35
C ARG A 25 5.46 4.07 13.89
N ALA A 26 5.88 5.10 13.17
CA ALA A 26 6.33 4.97 11.78
C ALA A 26 7.52 4.00 11.66
N ARG A 27 8.48 4.07 12.58
CA ARG A 27 9.62 3.14 12.65
C ARG A 27 9.21 1.70 13.01
N ALA A 28 8.30 1.54 13.96
CA ALA A 28 7.78 0.23 14.33
C ALA A 28 7.01 -0.41 13.17
N PHE A 29 6.16 0.35 12.49
CA PHE A 29 5.43 -0.09 11.31
C PHE A 29 6.38 -0.50 10.18
N ALA A 30 7.33 0.37 9.83
CA ALA A 30 8.41 0.09 8.90
C ALA A 30 9.11 -1.24 9.18
N SER A 31 9.61 -1.41 10.41
CA SER A 31 10.31 -2.62 10.85
C SER A 31 9.44 -3.87 10.76
N ALA A 32 8.17 -3.76 11.20
CA ALA A 32 7.23 -4.88 11.13
C ALA A 32 6.94 -5.31 9.69
N THR A 33 6.87 -4.36 8.75
CA THR A 33 6.51 -4.63 7.35
C THR A 33 7.68 -5.07 6.46
N ASP A 34 8.92 -4.86 6.88
CA ASP A 34 10.12 -5.08 6.05
C ASP A 34 10.22 -6.54 5.55
N GLY A 35 9.97 -7.49 6.46
CA GLY A 35 10.00 -8.92 6.18
C GLY A 35 8.70 -9.50 5.64
N TRP A 36 7.62 -8.72 5.55
CA TRP A 36 6.34 -9.27 5.13
C TRP A 36 6.39 -9.84 3.71
N TRP A 37 5.75 -11.00 3.57
CA TRP A 37 5.72 -11.84 2.37
C TRP A 37 7.07 -12.39 1.88
N GLY A 38 8.19 -12.05 2.53
CA GLY A 38 9.52 -12.60 2.26
C GLY A 38 9.81 -12.82 0.77
N ASN A 39 10.28 -14.02 0.42
CA ASN A 39 10.55 -14.42 -0.97
C ASN A 39 9.28 -14.68 -1.82
N GLY A 40 8.09 -14.51 -1.25
CA GLY A 40 6.81 -14.61 -1.96
C GLY A 40 6.47 -13.37 -2.80
N ARG A 41 7.02 -12.21 -2.43
CA ARG A 41 6.85 -10.96 -3.21
C ARG A 41 7.99 -10.71 -4.18
N THR A 42 7.70 -9.96 -5.25
CA THR A 42 8.70 -9.39 -6.17
C THR A 42 8.71 -7.88 -6.04
N GLY A 43 9.91 -7.31 -5.85
CA GLY A 43 10.06 -5.88 -5.64
C GLY A 43 9.75 -5.44 -4.21
N ALA A 44 9.73 -4.14 -3.97
CA ALA A 44 9.41 -3.55 -2.68
C ALA A 44 7.92 -3.71 -2.33
N LEU A 45 7.60 -3.63 -1.03
CA LEU A 45 6.24 -3.38 -0.59
C LEU A 45 5.84 -1.96 -1.03
N ASP A 46 4.70 -1.82 -1.69
CA ASP A 46 4.16 -0.52 -2.09
C ASP A 46 2.85 -0.25 -1.31
N ASP A 47 2.40 1.00 -1.29
CA ASP A 47 1.10 1.37 -0.76
C ASP A 47 0.28 2.13 -1.79
N ALA A 48 -1.04 1.93 -1.76
CA ALA A 48 -1.92 2.41 -2.82
C ALA A 48 -1.90 3.94 -2.97
N MET A 49 -1.76 4.68 -1.88
CA MET A 49 -1.75 6.15 -1.92
C MET A 49 -0.45 6.70 -2.51
N HIS A 50 0.72 6.14 -2.16
CA HIS A 50 1.98 6.51 -2.81
C HIS A 50 2.03 6.06 -4.28
N ALA A 51 1.54 4.86 -4.59
CA ALA A 51 1.43 4.39 -5.97
C ALA A 51 0.55 5.32 -6.83
N CYS A 52 -0.63 5.70 -6.35
CA CYS A 52 -1.54 6.57 -7.11
C CYS A 52 -1.18 8.06 -7.05
N SER A 53 -0.51 8.55 -6.00
CA SER A 53 -0.07 9.96 -5.94
C SER A 53 1.03 10.27 -6.97
N ARG A 54 1.77 9.25 -7.42
CA ARG A 54 2.72 9.34 -8.53
C ARG A 54 2.06 9.33 -9.91
N SER A 55 0.74 9.10 -10.01
CA SER A 55 0.00 9.09 -11.27
C SER A 55 -0.46 10.50 -11.67
N THR A 56 -0.68 10.72 -12.98
CA THR A 56 -1.16 11.99 -13.54
C THR A 56 -2.55 12.39 -13.04
N SER A 57 -3.36 11.42 -12.62
CA SER A 57 -4.70 11.61 -12.06
C SER A 57 -4.70 12.22 -10.66
N GLY A 58 -3.59 12.11 -9.93
CA GLY A 58 -3.48 12.53 -8.54
C GLY A 58 -4.42 11.80 -7.58
N LEU A 59 -4.45 12.24 -6.32
CA LEU A 59 -5.38 11.75 -5.31
C LEU A 59 -6.57 12.71 -5.17
N PRO A 60 -7.81 12.20 -4.99
CA PRO A 60 -8.93 13.03 -4.55
C PRO A 60 -8.56 13.81 -3.28
N ARG A 61 -9.08 15.04 -3.11
CA ARG A 61 -8.73 15.89 -1.96
C ARG A 61 -8.92 15.18 -0.61
N ALA A 62 -10.04 14.49 -0.42
CA ALA A 62 -10.32 13.76 0.82
C ALA A 62 -9.35 12.57 1.03
N ALA A 63 -8.93 11.91 -0.05
CA ALA A 63 -7.89 10.88 0.00
C ALA A 63 -6.53 11.47 0.40
N LEU A 64 -6.17 12.65 -0.13
CA LEU A 64 -4.95 13.37 0.25
C LEU A 64 -4.98 13.78 1.73
N GLU A 65 -6.13 14.22 2.24
CA GLU A 65 -6.32 14.51 3.67
C GLU A 65 -6.10 13.26 4.54
N SER A 66 -6.67 12.11 4.15
CA SER A 66 -6.44 10.84 4.86
C SER A 66 -4.98 10.40 4.78
N PHE A 67 -4.38 10.48 3.59
CA PHE A 67 -2.99 10.13 3.34
C PHE A 67 -2.04 10.98 4.19
N ARG A 68 -2.32 12.28 4.31
CA ARG A 68 -1.60 13.19 5.22
C ARG A 68 -1.79 12.84 6.69
N ARG A 69 -2.81 12.11 7.12
CA ARG A 69 -2.93 11.64 8.51
C ARG A 69 -2.10 10.37 8.76
N SER A 70 -1.81 9.60 7.70
CA SER A 70 -0.92 8.43 7.73
C SER A 70 -1.39 7.34 8.72
N LYS A 71 -2.70 7.17 8.87
CA LYS A 71 -3.31 6.14 9.74
C LYS A 71 -3.79 4.93 8.95
N ASP A 72 -4.40 5.19 7.79
CA ASP A 72 -5.02 4.19 6.93
C ASP A 72 -4.07 3.76 5.81
N TRP A 73 -3.73 2.48 5.74
CA TRP A 73 -2.80 1.95 4.75
C TRP A 73 -3.44 0.80 3.98
N GLN A 74 -3.12 0.70 2.69
CA GLN A 74 -3.36 -0.47 1.86
C GLN A 74 -2.02 -0.85 1.22
N LEU A 75 -1.31 -1.75 1.89
CA LEU A 75 -0.01 -2.27 1.47
C LEU A 75 -0.24 -3.41 0.48
N PHE A 76 0.55 -3.47 -0.57
CA PHE A 76 0.41 -4.52 -1.58
C PHE A 76 1.75 -4.86 -2.21
N ALA A 77 1.85 -6.09 -2.72
CA ALA A 77 3.01 -6.53 -3.47
C ALA A 77 2.64 -7.45 -4.63
N SER A 78 3.40 -7.34 -5.71
CA SER A 78 3.37 -8.32 -6.80
C SER A 78 4.05 -9.62 -6.37
N THR A 79 3.77 -10.72 -7.06
CA THR A 79 4.48 -11.99 -6.91
C THR A 79 5.23 -12.33 -8.18
N ARG A 80 6.05 -13.39 -8.14
CA ARG A 80 6.72 -13.91 -9.34
C ARG A 80 5.75 -14.39 -10.43
N PHE A 81 4.46 -14.55 -10.13
CA PHE A 81 3.47 -15.06 -11.08
C PHE A 81 2.46 -14.01 -11.54
N ALA A 82 2.24 -12.96 -10.76
CA ALA A 82 1.27 -11.93 -11.09
C ALA A 82 1.72 -10.55 -10.62
N ALA A 83 1.56 -9.56 -11.50
CA ALA A 83 1.69 -8.17 -11.19
C ALA A 83 0.39 -7.64 -10.55
N LEU A 84 0.55 -6.82 -9.52
CA LEU A 84 -0.52 -6.08 -8.89
C LEU A 84 -0.15 -4.59 -8.91
N THR A 85 -1.04 -3.76 -9.43
CA THR A 85 -0.82 -2.31 -9.55
C THR A 85 -2.04 -1.55 -9.05
N ALA A 86 -1.84 -0.58 -8.16
CA ALA A 86 -2.90 0.36 -7.79
C ALA A 86 -3.06 1.42 -8.89
N GLU A 87 -4.24 1.50 -9.49
CA GLU A 87 -4.51 2.37 -10.65
C GLU A 87 -5.27 3.64 -10.29
N ALA A 88 -6.11 3.59 -9.26
CA ALA A 88 -6.93 4.73 -8.86
C ALA A 88 -7.33 4.64 -7.39
N ILE A 89 -7.52 5.81 -6.77
CA ILE A 89 -8.13 5.96 -5.45
C ILE A 89 -9.49 6.65 -5.60
N SER A 90 -10.53 6.11 -4.95
CA SER A 90 -11.81 6.77 -4.76
C SER A 90 -12.14 6.89 -3.27
N VAL A 91 -13.04 7.82 -2.91
CA VAL A 91 -13.43 8.10 -1.53
C VAL A 91 -14.95 7.90 -1.40
N PRO A 92 -15.43 6.70 -1.01
CA PRO A 92 -16.85 6.44 -0.86
C PRO A 92 -17.50 7.17 0.32
N PHE A 93 -16.73 7.51 1.36
CA PHE A 93 -17.25 8.26 2.51
C PHE A 93 -16.17 9.14 3.16
N GLY A 94 -16.61 10.21 3.79
CA GLY A 94 -15.75 11.18 4.47
C GLY A 94 -16.61 12.25 5.11
N ARG A 95 -16.67 13.44 4.50
CA ARG A 95 -17.58 14.50 4.94
C ARG A 95 -18.97 14.33 4.32
N GLY A 96 -20.01 14.53 5.12
CA GLY A 96 -21.39 14.61 4.66
C GLY A 96 -21.69 15.95 3.97
N ALA A 97 -22.93 16.12 3.53
CA ALA A 97 -23.37 17.33 2.83
C ALA A 97 -23.27 18.60 3.70
N ASP A 98 -23.36 18.47 5.02
CA ASP A 98 -23.17 19.56 5.99
C ASP A 98 -21.69 19.86 6.29
N GLY A 99 -20.75 19.19 5.61
CA GLY A 99 -19.32 19.33 5.80
C GLY A 99 -18.76 18.63 7.04
N ARG A 100 -19.59 18.02 7.90
CA ARG A 100 -19.14 17.27 9.06
C ARG A 100 -18.63 15.90 8.65
N MET A 101 -17.67 15.38 9.41
CA MET A 101 -17.14 14.04 9.20
C MET A 101 -18.19 12.98 9.60
N LEU A 102 -18.43 12.00 8.73
CA LEU A 102 -19.32 10.86 8.99
C LEU A 102 -18.66 9.78 9.87
N SER A 103 -17.33 9.72 9.86
CA SER A 103 -16.48 8.89 10.71
C SER A 103 -15.25 9.71 11.07
N ASP A 104 -14.56 9.36 12.16
CA ASP A 104 -13.23 9.89 12.46
C ASP A 104 -12.17 9.51 11.41
N HIS A 105 -12.50 8.65 10.44
CA HIS A 105 -11.69 8.29 9.28
C HIS A 105 -12.39 8.63 7.95
N THR A 106 -11.57 8.86 6.92
CA THR A 106 -12.04 8.97 5.53
C THR A 106 -11.86 7.60 4.88
N GLY A 107 -12.96 6.97 4.46
CA GLY A 107 -12.89 5.72 3.72
C GLY A 107 -12.36 5.94 2.32
N TYR A 108 -11.37 5.16 1.90
CA TYR A 108 -10.91 5.15 0.52
C TYR A 108 -10.84 3.73 -0.04
N LEU A 109 -11.00 3.63 -1.34
CA LEU A 109 -10.87 2.39 -2.10
C LEU A 109 -9.71 2.54 -3.08
N ALA A 110 -8.86 1.52 -3.15
CA ALA A 110 -7.88 1.39 -4.22
C ALA A 110 -8.42 0.43 -5.28
N ARG A 111 -8.44 0.87 -6.54
CA ARG A 111 -8.71 0.00 -7.68
C ARG A 111 -7.40 -0.63 -8.13
N TYR A 112 -7.30 -1.94 -8.02
CA TYR A 112 -6.13 -2.70 -8.43
C TYR A 112 -6.34 -3.36 -9.78
N ARG A 113 -5.30 -3.36 -10.61
CA ARG A 113 -5.18 -4.26 -11.76
C ARG A 113 -4.30 -5.44 -11.38
N LEU A 114 -4.84 -6.62 -11.60
CA LEU A 114 -4.16 -7.91 -11.48
C LEU A 114 -3.84 -8.42 -12.89
N ALA A 115 -2.57 -8.72 -13.16
CA ALA A 115 -2.15 -9.26 -14.45
C ALA A 115 -1.20 -10.45 -14.26
N PRO A 116 -1.42 -11.59 -14.93
CA PRO A 116 -0.46 -12.69 -14.93
C PRO A 116 0.84 -12.25 -15.61
N LEU A 117 1.97 -12.71 -15.10
CA LEU A 117 3.26 -12.54 -15.75
C LEU A 117 3.46 -13.67 -16.77
N ALA A 118 3.66 -13.33 -18.04
CA ALA A 118 3.81 -14.29 -19.15
C ALA A 118 4.92 -15.32 -18.93
N ARG A 119 5.95 -14.95 -18.14
CA ARG A 119 6.95 -15.87 -17.60
C ARG A 119 7.21 -15.51 -16.14
N PRO A 120 7.26 -16.49 -15.22
CA PRO A 120 7.59 -16.19 -13.84
C PRO A 120 8.94 -15.48 -13.73
N LEU A 121 9.02 -14.41 -12.94
CA LEU A 121 10.28 -13.71 -12.72
C LEU A 121 11.25 -14.66 -11.99
N ALA A 122 12.49 -14.71 -12.47
CA ALA A 122 13.56 -15.38 -11.74
C ALA A 122 13.72 -14.69 -10.36
N PRO A 123 14.06 -15.43 -9.29
CA PRO A 123 14.31 -14.83 -7.98
C PRO A 123 15.35 -13.73 -8.12
N THR A 124 14.93 -12.47 -8.04
CA THR A 124 15.87 -11.36 -8.09
C THR A 124 16.36 -11.16 -6.66
N ALA A 125 17.66 -11.22 -6.43
CA ALA A 125 18.26 -10.87 -5.14
C ALA A 125 17.70 -9.50 -4.71
N ALA A 126 17.17 -9.42 -3.48
CA ALA A 126 16.57 -8.23 -2.95
C ALA A 126 17.51 -7.03 -3.16
N ARG A 127 17.08 -6.02 -3.92
CA ARG A 127 17.74 -4.71 -3.87
C ARG A 127 17.60 -4.22 -2.43
N GLY A 128 18.72 -3.77 -1.85
CA GLY A 128 18.85 -3.31 -0.47
C GLY A 128 17.85 -2.21 -0.09
N PRO A 129 17.80 -1.83 1.19
CA PRO A 129 16.73 -1.03 1.75
C PRO A 129 16.56 0.28 0.99
N LEU A 130 15.33 0.53 0.50
CA LEU A 130 14.96 1.83 -0.03
C LEU A 130 15.00 2.84 1.11
N GLY A 131 15.80 3.89 0.91
CA GLY A 131 15.89 5.01 1.84
C GLY A 131 14.53 5.64 2.08
N TYR A 132 14.21 5.85 3.36
CA TYR A 132 13.14 6.74 3.76
C TYR A 132 13.49 8.17 3.29
N VAL A 133 12.64 8.76 2.45
CA VAL A 133 12.69 10.21 2.23
C VAL A 133 12.30 10.87 3.55
N ARG A 134 13.31 11.47 4.20
CA ARG A 134 13.14 12.30 5.39
C ARG A 134 12.43 13.58 4.96
N LEU A 135 11.16 13.74 5.32
CA LEU A 135 10.51 15.05 5.23
C LEU A 135 11.10 15.95 6.34
N LYS A 136 11.60 17.12 5.94
CA LYS A 136 11.88 18.24 6.84
C LYS A 136 10.56 18.84 7.33
#